data_AF-A0A969M6H4-F1
#
_entry.id   AF-A0A969M6H4-F1
#
_cell.length_a   1.000
_cell.length_b   1.000
_cell.length_c   1.000
_cell.angle_alpha   90.00
_cell.angle_beta   90.00
_cell.angle_gamma   90.00
#
_symmetry.space_group_name_H-M   'P 1'
#
loop_
_entity.id
_entity.type
_entity.pdbx_description
1 polymer ?
#
loop_
_entity_poly.entity_id
_entity_poly.type
_entity_poly.pdbx_seq_one_letter_code
_entity_poly.pdbx_strand_id
1 'polypeptide(L)'
;MLEVQREYTEKTSGQTRLGRRLFVLSEALSARDALLAVRLRWGIENKNHHPRDATWLEDKTRLRAGHGAANLTLLRGVALILWRRTPKKLAAPAFITRNQRRPSAMIHTISQSLTHKE
;
A
#
# COMPACT_ATOMS: atom_id res chain seq x y z
N MET A 1 -22.53 -9.14 13.40
CA MET A 1 -21.33 -9.97 13.12
C MET A 1 -21.52 -10.61 11.75
N LEU A 2 -20.52 -10.52 10.87
CA LEU A 2 -20.54 -11.14 9.54
C LEU A 2 -19.52 -12.28 9.51
N GLU A 3 -19.93 -13.46 9.05
CA GLU A 3 -19.03 -14.57 8.77
C GLU A 3 -18.80 -14.71 7.27
N VAL A 4 -17.53 -14.82 6.87
CA VAL A 4 -17.12 -15.17 5.52
C VAL A 4 -16.39 -16.50 5.56
N GLN A 5 -16.92 -17.47 4.82
CA GLN A 5 -16.29 -18.76 4.59
C GLN A 5 -15.50 -18.70 3.28
N ARG A 6 -14.28 -19.23 3.30
CA ARG A 6 -13.42 -19.32 2.12
C ARG A 6 -12.92 -20.75 1.98
N GLU A 7 -12.87 -21.22 0.75
CA GLU A 7 -12.15 -22.42 0.37
C GLU A 7 -10.91 -22.00 -0.41
N TYR A 8 -9.74 -22.55 -0.06
CA TYR A 8 -8.49 -22.24 -0.75
C TYR A 8 -7.58 -23.45 -0.80
N THR A 9 -6.83 -23.57 -1.89
CA THR A 9 -5.80 -24.60 -2.06
C THR A 9 -4.44 -24.03 -1.67
N GLU A 10 -3.74 -24.70 -0.77
CA GLU A 10 -2.37 -24.35 -0.43
C GLU A 10 -1.42 -24.69 -1.58
N LYS A 11 -0.63 -23.71 -2.02
CA LYS A 11 0.29 -23.89 -3.15
C LYS A 11 1.41 -24.91 -2.88
N THR A 12 1.82 -25.06 -1.63
CA THR A 12 2.92 -25.95 -1.22
C THR A 12 2.46 -27.40 -1.04
N SER A 13 1.30 -27.61 -0.43
CA SER A 13 0.79 -28.96 -0.11
C SER A 13 -0.21 -29.49 -1.15
N GLY A 14 -0.77 -28.63 -2.00
CA GLY A 14 -1.86 -28.97 -2.94
C GLY A 14 -3.19 -29.27 -2.25
N GLN A 15 -3.26 -29.17 -0.92
CA GLN A 15 -4.46 -29.54 -0.17
C GLN A 15 -5.44 -28.37 -0.13
N THR A 16 -6.71 -28.69 -0.34
CA THR A 16 -7.80 -27.73 -0.14
C THR A 16 -8.11 -27.58 1.35
N ARG A 17 -8.33 -26.34 1.77
CA ARG A 17 -8.57 -25.93 3.15
C ARG A 17 -9.78 -25.00 3.21
N LEU A 18 -10.53 -25.13 4.30
CA LEU A 18 -11.60 -24.22 4.66
C LEU A 18 -11.08 -23.21 5.68
N GLY A 19 -11.36 -21.94 5.42
CA GLY A 19 -11.09 -20.84 6.33
C GLY A 19 -12.38 -20.11 6.69
N ARG A 20 -12.47 -19.66 7.93
CA ARG A 20 -13.54 -18.76 8.39
C ARG A 20 -12.95 -17.43 8.81
N ARG A 21 -13.64 -16.34 8.48
CA ARG A 21 -13.28 -15.00 8.94
C ARG A 21 -14.51 -14.32 9.51
N LEU A 22 -14.40 -13.86 10.75
CA LEU A 22 -15.44 -13.14 11.45
C LEU A 22 -15.12 -11.65 11.40
N PHE A 23 -16.10 -10.85 11.00
CA PHE A 23 -16.05 -9.39 11.00
C PHE A 23 -17.02 -8.85 12.05
N VAL A 24 -16.47 -8.05 12.96
CA VAL A 24 -17.26 -7.26 13.90
C VAL A 24 -17.59 -5.95 13.22
N LEU A 25 -18.88 -5.69 13.07
CA LEU A 25 -19.42 -4.51 12.38
C LEU A 25 -20.28 -3.75 13.40
N SER A 26 -20.24 -2.42 13.33
CA SER A 26 -21.11 -1.55 14.14
C SER A 26 -22.56 -1.57 13.68
N GLU A 27 -22.83 -2.04 12.46
CA GLU A 27 -24.16 -2.13 11.86
C GLU A 27 -24.33 -3.45 11.08
N ALA A 28 -25.59 -3.81 10.83
CA ALA A 28 -25.91 -4.92 9.95
C ALA A 28 -25.80 -4.48 8.49
N LEU A 29 -25.01 -5.22 7.70
CA LEU A 29 -24.83 -4.96 6.27
C LEU A 29 -25.48 -6.07 5.44
N SER A 30 -25.98 -5.72 4.26
CA SER A 30 -26.36 -6.72 3.26
C SER A 30 -25.12 -7.52 2.83
N ALA A 31 -25.30 -8.75 2.35
CA ALA A 31 -24.18 -9.56 1.87
C ALA A 31 -23.37 -8.85 0.77
N ARG A 32 -24.05 -8.09 -0.11
CA ARG A 32 -23.42 -7.31 -1.18
C ARG A 32 -22.55 -6.18 -0.61
N ASP A 33 -23.08 -5.40 0.32
CA ASP A 33 -22.37 -4.25 0.89
C ASP A 33 -21.21 -4.71 1.76
N ALA A 34 -21.40 -5.80 2.50
CA ALA A 34 -20.35 -6.45 3.27
C ALA A 34 -19.19 -6.93 2.37
N LEU A 35 -19.50 -7.58 1.25
CA LEU A 35 -18.48 -7.99 0.27
C LEU A 35 -17.73 -6.80 -0.31
N LEU A 36 -18.45 -5.72 -0.65
CA LEU A 36 -17.86 -4.49 -1.15
C LEU A 36 -16.92 -3.87 -0.11
N ALA A 37 -17.36 -3.73 1.14
CA ALA A 37 -16.58 -3.19 2.24
C ALA A 37 -15.29 -4.00 2.47
N VAL A 38 -15.40 -5.33 2.50
CA VAL A 38 -14.23 -6.22 2.64
C VAL A 38 -13.26 -6.03 1.48
N ARG A 39 -13.73 -5.95 0.23
CA ARG A 39 -12.86 -5.72 -0.95
C ARG A 39 -12.20 -4.34 -0.91
N LEU A 40 -12.93 -3.30 -0.50
CA LEU A 40 -12.38 -1.95 -0.38
C LEU A 40 -11.28 -1.86 0.69
N ARG A 41 -11.45 -2.57 1.82
CA ARG A 41 -10.42 -2.69 2.87
C ARG A 41 -9.12 -3.27 2.31
N TRP A 42 -9.20 -4.35 1.54
CA TRP A 42 -8.02 -4.92 0.85
C TRP A 42 -7.42 -3.99 -0.20
N GLY A 43 -8.23 -3.08 -0.77
CA GLY A 43 -7.75 -2.02 -1.64
C GLY A 43 -6.72 -1.11 -0.97
N ILE A 44 -6.83 -0.87 0.34
CA ILE A 44 -5.84 -0.09 1.11
C ILE A 44 -4.54 -0.88 1.22
N GLU A 45 -4.61 -2.16 1.55
CA GLU A 45 -3.44 -3.03 1.69
C GLU A 45 -2.66 -3.13 0.38
N ASN A 46 -3.36 -3.50 -0.70
CA ASN A 46 -2.74 -3.74 -2.00
C ASN A 46 -2.17 -2.46 -2.63
N LYS A 47 -2.85 -1.32 -2.41
CA LYS A 47 -2.40 -0.06 -3.01
C LYS A 47 -1.37 0.62 -2.10
N ASN A 48 -1.52 0.63 -0.78
CA ASN A 48 -0.67 1.43 0.10
C ASN A 48 0.44 0.60 0.76
N HIS A 49 0.07 -0.41 1.54
CA HIS A 49 0.99 -1.17 2.37
C HIS A 49 1.93 -2.03 1.53
N HIS A 50 1.39 -2.89 0.66
CA HIS A 50 2.21 -3.81 -0.11
C HIS A 50 3.31 -3.11 -0.95
N PRO A 51 3.06 -2.00 -1.67
CA PRO A 51 4.16 -1.28 -2.31
C PRO A 51 5.19 -0.78 -1.29
N ARG A 52 4.78 -0.14 -0.20
CA ARG A 52 5.73 0.36 0.81
C ARG A 52 6.57 -0.76 1.44
N ASP A 53 5.95 -1.87 1.76
CA ASP A 53 6.61 -2.93 2.52
C ASP A 53 7.49 -3.78 1.57
N ALA A 54 6.89 -4.31 0.50
CA ALA A 54 7.57 -5.24 -0.40
C ALA A 54 8.48 -4.53 -1.41
N THR A 55 8.08 -3.35 -1.89
CA THR A 55 8.82 -2.63 -2.93
C THR A 55 9.74 -1.56 -2.36
N TRP A 56 9.33 -0.86 -1.29
CA TRP A 56 10.09 0.26 -0.74
C TRP A 56 10.92 -0.14 0.46
N LEU A 57 10.78 -1.40 0.88
CA LEU A 57 11.52 -2.01 1.98
C LEU A 57 11.37 -1.20 3.27
N GLU A 58 10.16 -0.65 3.50
CA GLU A 58 9.85 0.12 4.70
C GLU A 58 10.22 -0.66 5.96
N ASP A 59 9.86 -1.94 6.03
CA ASP A 59 10.20 -2.86 7.13
C ASP A 59 11.70 -3.03 7.37
N LYS A 60 12.53 -2.87 6.33
CA LYS A 60 14.00 -3.00 6.46
C LYS A 60 14.66 -1.72 6.98
N THR A 61 13.89 -0.65 7.17
CA THR A 61 14.42 0.63 7.64
C THR A 61 14.87 0.53 9.09
N ARG A 62 16.14 0.85 9.35
CA ARG A 62 16.74 0.85 10.70
C ARG A 62 16.77 2.21 11.37
N LEU A 63 16.12 3.22 10.79
CA LEU A 63 15.99 4.54 11.41
C LEU A 63 15.18 4.41 12.70
N ARG A 64 15.78 4.78 13.83
CA ARG A 64 15.18 4.74 15.18
C ARG A 64 15.31 6.07 15.94
N ALA A 65 15.83 7.11 15.28
CA ALA A 65 16.09 8.40 15.92
C ALA A 65 14.89 9.34 15.84
N GLY A 66 14.47 9.87 16.99
CA GLY A 66 13.45 10.92 17.13
C GLY A 66 12.19 10.66 16.30
N HIS A 67 11.78 11.66 15.52
CA HIS A 67 10.61 11.59 14.63
C HIS A 67 10.90 10.95 13.25
N GLY A 68 12.03 10.24 13.11
CA GLY A 68 12.48 9.71 11.83
C GLY A 68 11.48 8.76 11.17
N ALA A 69 10.82 7.90 11.94
CA ALA A 69 9.81 6.99 11.42
C ALA A 69 8.61 7.76 10.83
N ALA A 70 8.03 8.69 11.61
CA ALA A 70 6.88 9.50 11.18
C ALA A 70 7.22 10.34 9.93
N ASN A 71 8.37 11.02 9.93
CA ASN A 71 8.82 11.84 8.81
C ASN A 71 8.99 10.99 7.54
N LEU A 72 9.60 9.81 7.68
CA LEU A 72 9.84 8.94 6.54
C LEU A 72 8.54 8.32 6.00
N THR A 73 7.58 7.97 6.86
CA THR A 73 6.25 7.50 6.43
C THR A 73 5.51 8.56 5.60
N LEU A 74 5.61 9.85 5.99
CA LEU A 74 5.03 10.98 5.24
C LEU A 74 5.70 11.15 3.88
N LEU A 75 7.04 11.26 3.87
CA LEU A 75 7.82 11.41 2.63
C LEU A 75 7.57 10.25 1.66
N ARG A 76 7.44 9.03 2.20
CA ARG A 76 7.11 7.87 1.37
C ARG A 76 5.71 7.96 0.77
N GLY A 77 4.74 8.43 1.54
CA GLY A 77 3.39 8.68 1.02
C GLY A 77 3.38 9.66 -0.14
N VAL A 78 4.10 10.78 0.00
CA VAL A 78 4.25 11.78 -1.07
C VAL A 78 4.85 11.15 -2.32
N ALA A 79 5.97 10.42 -2.18
CA ALA A 79 6.62 9.77 -3.30
C ALA A 79 5.69 8.75 -4.01
N LEU A 80 4.82 8.06 -3.27
CA LEU A 80 3.91 7.04 -3.84
C LEU A 80 2.82 7.72 -4.66
N ILE A 81 2.32 8.85 -4.17
CA ILE A 81 1.35 9.69 -4.87
C ILE A 81 1.97 10.23 -6.16
N LEU A 82 3.20 10.75 -6.12
CA LEU A 82 3.88 11.26 -7.30
C LEU A 82 4.06 10.17 -8.36
N TRP A 83 4.61 9.01 -7.98
CA TRP A 83 4.82 7.91 -8.93
C TRP A 83 3.52 7.51 -9.64
N ARG A 84 2.38 7.54 -8.93
CA ARG A 84 1.07 7.25 -9.52
C ARG A 84 0.57 8.32 -10.48
N ARG A 85 0.92 9.58 -10.24
CA ARG A 85 0.47 10.74 -11.04
C ARG A 85 1.37 11.03 -12.23
N THR A 86 2.63 10.60 -12.20
CA THR A 86 3.55 10.74 -13.34
C THR A 86 3.32 9.64 -14.37
N PRO A 87 3.53 9.92 -15.67
CA PRO A 87 3.57 8.88 -16.70
C PRO A 87 4.54 7.77 -16.30
N LYS A 88 4.07 6.52 -16.30
CA LYS A 88 4.84 5.39 -15.79
C LYS A 88 5.97 5.01 -16.74
N LYS A 89 7.08 5.75 -16.66
CA LYS A 89 8.34 5.40 -17.34
C LYS A 89 9.09 4.28 -16.62
N LEU A 90 8.84 4.10 -15.32
CA LEU A 90 9.48 3.09 -14.48
C LEU A 90 8.45 2.37 -13.61
N ALA A 91 8.63 1.07 -13.42
CA ALA A 91 7.92 0.31 -12.39
C ALA A 91 8.23 0.88 -11.00
N ALA A 92 7.32 0.70 -10.03
CA ALA A 92 7.50 1.25 -8.69
C ALA A 92 8.89 0.92 -8.10
N PRO A 93 9.38 -0.35 -8.10
CA PRO A 93 10.70 -0.68 -7.53
C PRO A 93 11.84 0.13 -8.17
N ALA A 94 11.84 0.24 -9.50
CA ALA A 94 12.87 0.95 -10.24
C ALA A 94 12.83 2.47 -10.00
N PHE A 95 11.62 3.05 -9.93
CA PHE A 95 11.43 4.46 -9.58
C PHE A 95 12.02 4.76 -8.20
N ILE A 96 11.80 3.88 -7.23
CA ILE A 96 12.23 4.11 -5.84
C ILE A 96 13.73 3.93 -5.70
N THR A 97 14.33 2.84 -6.22
CA THR A 97 15.78 2.64 -6.15
C THR A 97 16.54 3.83 -6.74
N ARG A 98 16.03 4.39 -7.85
CA ARG A 98 16.58 5.59 -8.47
C ARG A 98 16.48 6.84 -7.57
N ASN A 99 15.32 7.05 -6.94
CA ASN A 99 15.04 8.28 -6.19
C ASN A 99 15.47 8.21 -4.71
N GLN A 100 15.59 7.02 -4.09
CA GLN A 100 16.13 6.83 -2.74
C GLN A 100 17.58 7.30 -2.64
N ARG A 101 18.36 7.09 -3.70
CA ARG A 101 19.76 7.53 -3.79
C ARG A 101 19.90 8.98 -4.28
N ARG A 102 18.79 9.63 -4.64
CA ARG A 102 18.75 10.98 -5.22
C ARG A 102 17.56 11.79 -4.68
N PRO A 103 17.52 12.06 -3.36
CA PRO A 103 16.40 12.75 -2.72
C PRO A 103 16.15 14.14 -3.33
N SER A 104 17.18 14.85 -3.77
CA SER A 104 17.07 16.15 -4.46
C SER A 104 16.25 16.08 -5.76
N ALA A 105 16.42 15.03 -6.56
CA ALA A 105 15.64 14.83 -7.79
C ALA A 105 14.15 14.59 -7.49
N MET A 106 13.86 13.91 -6.39
CA MET A 106 12.49 13.70 -5.91
C MET A 106 11.86 15.02 -5.44
N ILE A 107 12.59 15.81 -4.64
CA ILE A 107 12.14 17.13 -4.18
C ILE A 107 11.88 18.07 -5.35
N HIS A 108 12.76 18.07 -6.36
CA HIS A 108 12.55 18.84 -7.58
C HIS A 108 11.28 18.42 -8.33
N THR A 109 11.04 17.10 -8.45
CA THR A 109 9.81 16.58 -9.08
C THR A 109 8.56 16.99 -8.29
N ILE A 110 8.63 16.97 -6.96
CA ILE A 110 7.55 17.49 -6.08
C ILE A 110 7.29 18.96 -6.40
N SER A 111 8.33 19.79 -6.39
CA SER A 111 8.24 21.22 -6.66
C SER A 111 7.58 21.51 -8.01
N GLN A 112 8.02 20.82 -9.08
CA GLN A 112 7.45 20.98 -10.42
C GLN A 112 5.99 20.52 -10.52
N SER A 113 5.62 19.47 -9.77
CA SER A 113 4.25 18.97 -9.74
C SER A 113 3.27 19.89 -9.00
N LEU A 114 3.78 20.75 -8.11
CA LEU A 114 3.00 21.75 -7.39
C LEU A 114 2.79 23.01 -8.21
N THR A 115 3.71 23.33 -9.14
CA THR A 115 3.65 24.53 -9.99
C THR A 115 2.82 24.37 -11.26
N HIS A 116 2.42 23.16 -11.66
CA HIS A 116 1.63 22.89 -12.88
C HIS A 116 0.14 22.64 -12.61
N LYS A 117 -0.44 23.32 -11.62
CA LYS A 117 -1.90 23.44 -11.47
C LYS A 117 -2.34 24.80 -12.01
N GLU A 118 -2.35 24.93 -13.33
CA GLU A 118 -3.22 25.84 -14.10
C GLU A 118 -3.80 25.05 -15.26
#